data_AF-A0A4Q1D2Z3-F1
#
_entry.id   AF-A0A4Q1D2Z3-F1
#
_cell.length_a   1.000
_cell.length_b   1.000
_cell.length_c   1.000
_cell.angle_alpha   90.00
_cell.angle_beta   90.00
_cell.angle_gamma   90.00
#
_symmetry.space_group_name_H-M   'P 1'
#
loop_
_entity.id
_entity.type
_entity.pdbx_description
1 polymer ?
#
loop_
_entity_poly.entity_id
_entity_poly.type
_entity_poly.pdbx_seq_one_letter_code
_entity_poly.pdbx_strand_id
1 'polypeptide(L)'
;MKSSPKKQKRTPEPAARQPPAPAKPAPATMPLGAMNYLFIALGATVLALSYALMYVEKAVDGFFALDIAPFTLVGAYAWILFAIFWREKKK
;
A
#
# COMPACT_ATOMS: atom_id res chain seq x y z
N MET A 1 19.56 -2.78 78.47
CA MET A 1 19.60 -1.57 77.61
C MET A 1 20.13 -2.01 76.24
N LYS A 2 19.23 -2.44 75.34
CA LYS A 2 18.61 -1.64 74.27
C LYS A 2 19.63 -1.11 73.23
N SER A 3 19.85 -1.96 72.23
CA SER A 3 19.77 -1.67 70.78
C SER A 3 20.77 -0.69 70.15
N SER A 4 21.71 -1.25 69.38
CA SER A 4 22.52 -0.56 68.37
C SER A 4 21.65 0.06 67.26
N PRO A 5 21.86 1.33 66.86
CA PRO A 5 21.17 1.91 65.72
C PRO A 5 21.92 1.54 64.43
N LYS A 6 21.39 0.54 63.73
CA LYS A 6 21.79 0.15 62.38
C LYS A 6 21.51 1.32 61.44
N LYS A 7 22.55 2.03 60.98
CA LYS A 7 22.43 3.12 59.99
C LYS A 7 21.73 2.58 58.74
N GLN A 8 20.51 3.04 58.56
CA GLN A 8 19.59 2.75 57.49
C GLN A 8 20.16 3.30 56.18
N LYS A 9 20.65 2.40 55.30
CA LYS A 9 20.97 2.74 53.91
C LYS A 9 19.68 3.26 53.28
N ARG A 10 19.65 4.56 52.95
CA ARG A 10 18.59 5.16 52.14
C ARG A 10 18.63 4.48 50.78
N THR A 11 17.67 3.61 50.52
CA THR A 11 17.35 3.12 49.18
C THR A 11 16.96 4.35 48.36
N PRO A 12 17.65 4.68 47.25
CA PRO A 12 17.12 5.67 46.33
C PRO A 12 15.80 5.13 45.77
N GLU A 13 14.75 5.91 45.98
CA GLU A 13 13.44 5.77 45.38
C GLU A 13 13.59 5.34 43.91
N PRO A 14 12.90 4.29 43.44
CA PRO A 14 12.92 3.97 42.03
C PRO A 14 12.27 5.14 41.31
N ALA A 15 13.09 5.99 40.70
CA ALA A 15 12.68 7.08 39.83
C ALA A 15 11.52 6.56 38.99
N ALA A 16 10.37 7.23 39.14
CA ALA A 16 9.14 6.91 38.44
C ALA A 16 9.49 6.51 37.00
N ARG A 17 9.26 5.23 36.68
CA ARG A 17 9.47 4.71 35.33
C ARG A 17 8.66 5.61 34.41
N GLN A 18 9.35 6.45 33.64
CA GLN A 18 8.72 7.21 32.57
C GLN A 18 7.91 6.21 31.73
N PRO A 19 6.63 6.48 31.44
CA PRO A 19 5.89 5.66 30.50
C PRO A 19 6.69 5.63 29.20
N PRO A 20 6.86 4.45 28.57
CA PRO A 20 7.66 4.33 27.37
C PRO A 20 7.16 5.31 26.32
N ALA A 21 8.07 6.09 25.74
CA ALA A 21 7.77 7.02 24.66
C ALA A 21 6.95 6.30 23.56
N PRO A 22 5.97 6.97 22.94
CA PRO A 22 5.13 6.35 21.91
C PRO A 22 6.03 5.75 20.83
N ALA A 23 5.87 4.44 20.60
CA ALA A 23 6.62 3.73 19.59
C ALA A 23 6.47 4.44 18.24
N LYS A 24 7.59 4.72 17.56
CA LYS A 24 7.59 5.27 16.20
C LYS A 24 6.62 4.47 15.33
N PRO A 25 5.73 5.11 14.55
CA PRO A 25 4.83 4.38 13.66
C PRO A 25 5.67 3.50 12.74
N ALA A 26 5.38 2.20 12.77
CA ALA A 26 6.05 1.24 11.90
C ALA A 26 5.86 1.67 10.44
N PRO A 27 6.89 1.52 9.59
CA PRO A 27 6.78 1.90 8.18
C PRO A 27 5.59 1.17 7.56
N ALA A 28 4.73 1.92 6.88
CA ALA A 28 3.53 1.37 6.24
C ALA A 28 3.95 0.29 5.25
N THR A 29 3.65 -0.97 5.56
CA THR A 29 3.83 -2.07 4.62
C THR A 29 2.84 -1.85 3.47
N MET A 30 3.35 -1.65 2.26
CA MET A 30 2.50 -1.51 1.09
C MET A 30 1.61 -2.76 0.96
N PRO A 31 0.29 -2.60 0.74
CA PRO A 31 -0.66 -3.71 0.78
C PRO A 31 -0.45 -4.72 -0.36
N LEU A 32 0.13 -4.28 -1.48
CA LEU A 32 0.42 -5.08 -2.66
C LEU A 32 1.93 -5.19 -2.89
N GLY A 33 2.36 -6.26 -3.58
CA GLY A 33 3.74 -6.43 -4.02
C GLY A 33 4.12 -5.45 -5.14
N ALA A 34 5.42 -5.19 -5.31
CA ALA A 34 5.91 -4.29 -6.36
C ALA A 34 5.48 -4.73 -7.77
N MET A 35 5.42 -6.03 -8.03
CA MET A 35 4.97 -6.59 -9.30
C MET A 35 3.49 -6.30 -9.56
N ASN A 36 2.63 -6.41 -8.55
CA ASN A 36 1.22 -6.07 -8.68
C ASN A 36 1.03 -4.60 -9.08
N TYR A 37 1.78 -3.69 -8.43
CA TYR A 37 1.73 -2.28 -8.79
C TYR A 37 2.21 -2.02 -10.22
N LEU A 38 3.23 -2.74 -10.69
CA LEU A 38 3.68 -2.65 -12.08
C LEU A 38 2.59 -3.11 -13.06
N PHE A 39 1.92 -4.24 -12.80
CA PHE A 39 0.82 -4.72 -13.63
C PHE A 39 -0.38 -3.79 -13.63
N ILE A 40 -0.72 -3.19 -12.48
CA ILE A 40 -1.77 -2.17 -12.37
C ILE A 40 -1.39 -0.93 -13.18
N ALA A 41 -0.15 -0.45 -13.09
CA ALA A 41 0.32 0.69 -13.86
C ALA A 41 0.26 0.44 -15.38
N LEU A 42 0.62 -0.77 -15.81
CA LEU A 42 0.46 -1.19 -17.21
C LEU A 42 -1.01 -1.18 -17.64
N GLY A 43 -1.91 -1.79 -16.85
CA GLY A 43 -3.35 -1.79 -17.15
C GLY A 43 -3.94 -0.36 -17.22
N ALA A 44 -3.54 0.50 -16.30
CA ALA A 44 -3.94 1.91 -16.31
C ALA A 44 -3.41 2.66 -17.54
N THR A 45 -2.19 2.35 -17.99
CA THR A 45 -1.62 2.92 -19.21
C THR A 45 -2.41 2.49 -20.44
N VAL A 46 -2.78 1.20 -20.54
CA VAL A 46 -3.63 0.71 -21.64
C VAL A 46 -4.99 1.42 -21.65
N LEU A 47 -5.63 1.59 -20.48
CA LEU A 47 -6.86 2.37 -20.37
C LEU A 47 -6.69 3.80 -20.91
N ALA A 48 -5.65 4.49 -20.44
CA ALA A 48 -5.38 5.87 -20.87
C ALA A 48 -5.15 5.95 -22.38
N LEU A 49 -4.40 5.01 -22.96
CA LEU A 49 -4.16 4.94 -24.40
C LEU A 49 -5.43 4.66 -25.20
N SER A 50 -6.29 3.75 -24.75
CA SER A 50 -7.58 3.50 -25.40
C SER A 50 -8.41 4.78 -25.52
N TYR A 51 -8.54 5.53 -24.42
CA TYR A 51 -9.26 6.80 -24.43
C TYR A 51 -8.55 7.88 -25.25
N ALA A 52 -7.21 7.93 -25.23
CA ALA A 52 -6.45 8.88 -26.02
C ALA A 52 -6.65 8.66 -27.54
N LEU A 53 -6.65 7.40 -27.98
CA LEU A 53 -6.89 7.05 -29.39
C LEU A 53 -8.31 7.43 -29.83
N MET A 54 -9.33 7.11 -29.01
CA MET A 54 -10.70 7.55 -29.28
C MET A 54 -10.82 9.08 -29.31
N TYR A 55 -10.11 9.78 -28.43
CA TYR A 55 -10.10 11.23 -28.39
C TYR A 55 -9.49 11.84 -29.67
N VAL A 56 -8.46 11.21 -30.24
CA VAL A 56 -7.85 11.64 -31.51
C VAL A 56 -8.81 11.42 -32.68
N GLU A 57 -9.55 10.32 -32.69
CA GLU A 57 -10.49 10.01 -33.78
C GLU A 57 -11.70 10.95 -33.81
N LYS A 58 -12.08 11.57 -32.68
CA LYS A 58 -13.17 12.56 -32.56
C LYS A 58 -14.52 12.11 -33.11
N ALA A 59 -14.72 10.82 -33.33
CA ALA A 59 -15.95 10.24 -33.82
C ALA A 59 -16.47 9.21 -32.81
N VAL A 60 -17.76 9.28 -32.49
CA VAL A 60 -18.42 8.32 -31.59
C VAL A 60 -18.54 6.96 -32.26
N ASP A 61 -18.76 6.94 -33.57
CA ASP A 61 -18.77 5.73 -34.41
C ASP A 61 -17.43 5.51 -35.13
N GLY A 62 -16.35 6.02 -34.55
CA GLY A 62 -14.99 5.80 -35.05
C GLY A 62 -14.58 4.33 -34.97
N PHE A 63 -13.66 3.91 -35.84
CA PHE A 63 -13.12 2.54 -35.86
C PHE A 63 -12.51 2.16 -34.51
N PHE A 64 -11.79 3.06 -33.84
CA PHE A 64 -11.21 2.77 -32.53
C PHE A 64 -12.28 2.69 -31.45
N ALA A 65 -13.32 3.51 -31.53
CA ALA A 65 -14.43 3.50 -30.57
C ALA A 65 -15.30 2.24 -30.71
N LEU A 66 -15.56 1.77 -31.93
CA LEU A 66 -16.48 0.67 -32.18
C LEU A 66 -15.80 -0.71 -32.14
N ASP A 67 -14.60 -0.82 -32.70
CA ASP A 67 -13.94 -2.11 -32.89
C ASP A 67 -12.84 -2.40 -31.87
N ILE A 68 -12.16 -1.37 -31.34
CA ILE A 68 -10.98 -1.56 -30.46
C ILE A 68 -11.30 -1.27 -28.99
N ALA A 69 -12.10 -0.23 -28.73
CA ALA A 69 -12.48 0.19 -27.38
C ALA A 69 -13.08 -0.93 -26.53
N PRO A 70 -14.07 -1.71 -27.02
CA PRO A 70 -14.76 -2.67 -26.17
C PRO A 70 -13.81 -3.74 -25.64
N PHE A 71 -12.94 -4.26 -26.50
CA PHE A 71 -11.98 -5.29 -26.12
C PHE A 71 -10.84 -4.74 -25.26
N THR A 72 -10.31 -3.56 -25.60
CA THR A 72 -9.21 -2.98 -24.83
C THR A 72 -9.64 -2.52 -23.44
N LEU A 73 -10.83 -1.93 -23.31
CA LEU A 73 -11.40 -1.55 -22.01
C LEU A 73 -11.66 -2.79 -21.15
N VAL A 74 -12.40 -3.77 -21.67
CA VAL A 74 -12.71 -5.00 -20.93
C VAL A 74 -11.44 -5.75 -20.55
N GLY A 75 -10.49 -5.88 -21.49
CA GLY A 75 -9.21 -6.51 -21.26
C GLY A 75 -8.38 -5.80 -20.20
N ALA A 76 -8.31 -4.46 -20.24
CA ALA A 76 -7.57 -3.69 -19.25
C ALA A 76 -8.20 -3.79 -17.85
N TYR A 77 -9.52 -3.76 -17.73
CA TYR A 77 -10.19 -3.98 -16.44
C TYR A 77 -9.96 -5.40 -15.91
N ALA A 78 -10.10 -6.42 -16.76
CA ALA A 78 -9.82 -7.80 -16.37
C ALA A 78 -8.36 -7.97 -15.93
N TRP A 79 -7.42 -7.32 -16.63
CA TRP A 79 -6.00 -7.33 -16.28
C TRP A 79 -5.71 -6.65 -14.93
N ILE A 80 -6.32 -5.50 -14.66
CA ILE A 80 -6.17 -4.81 -13.37
C ILE A 80 -6.75 -5.65 -12.24
N LEU A 81 -7.92 -6.27 -12.45
CA LEU A 81 -8.49 -7.19 -11.47
C LEU A 81 -7.56 -8.38 -11.22
N PHE A 82 -7.03 -9.00 -12.27
CA PHE A 82 -6.04 -10.06 -12.15
C PHE A 82 -4.81 -9.60 -11.35
N ALA A 83 -4.28 -8.42 -11.64
CA ALA A 83 -3.14 -7.85 -10.92
C ALA A 83 -3.42 -7.60 -9.43
N ILE A 84 -4.65 -7.24 -9.07
CA ILE A 84 -5.08 -7.05 -7.68
C ILE A 84 -5.25 -8.40 -6.97
N PHE A 85 -5.91 -9.36 -7.61
CA PHE A 85 -6.17 -10.69 -7.04
C PHE A 85 -4.95 -11.60 -7.01
N TRP A 86 -3.97 -11.36 -7.88
CA TRP A 86 -2.73 -12.13 -7.95
C TRP A 86 -1.85 -11.82 -6.75
N ARG A 87 -2.13 -12.45 -5.61
CA ARG A 87 -1.32 -12.27 -4.42
C ARG A 87 -0.06 -13.13 -4.54
N GLU A 88 1.09 -12.49 -4.71
CA GLU A 88 2.38 -13.17 -4.59
C GLU A 88 2.41 -13.92 -3.25
N LYS A 89 2.48 -15.26 -3.31
CA LYS A 89 2.85 -16.04 -2.14
C LYS A 89 4.27 -15.63 -1.82
N LYS A 90 4.47 -14.85 -0.75
CA LYS A 90 5.79 -14.63 -0.15
C LYS A 90 6.40 -16.02 0.06
N LYS A 91 7.43 -16.36 -0.72
CA LYS A 91 8.27 -17.53 -0.46
C LYS A 91 9.08 -17.28 0.80
#